data_AF-T0ZJD8-F1
#
_entry.id   AF-T0ZJD8-F1
#
_cell.length_a   1.000
_cell.length_b   1.000
_cell.length_c   1.000
_cell.angle_alpha   90.00
_cell.angle_beta   90.00
_cell.angle_gamma   90.00
#
_symmetry.space_group_name_H-M   'P 1'
#
loop_
_entity.id
_entity.type
_entity.pdbx_description
1 polymer ?
#
loop_
_entity_poly.entity_id
_entity_poly.type
_entity_poly.pdbx_seq_one_letter_code
_entity_poly.pdbx_strand_id
1 'polypeptide(L)'
;TIKIPTGIGFARNFLVIRGGEVVIAIDGASGTMSEMYFALSSGRTVLALGDVIYNNAGHQNGHFIRCTDPEDAVRQAKEYAAKFRKNFVSEVDFE
;
A
#
# COMPACT_ATOMS: atom_id res chain seq x y z
N THR A 1 12.38 -5.50 18.00
CA THR A 1 12.45 -5.70 16.53
C THR A 1 12.49 -7.19 16.24
N ILE A 2 11.61 -7.73 15.39
CA ILE A 2 11.59 -9.16 15.02
C ILE A 2 12.49 -9.37 13.81
N LYS A 3 13.45 -10.30 13.91
CA LYS A 3 14.29 -10.69 12.77
C LYS A 3 13.56 -11.76 11.95
N ILE A 4 13.51 -11.58 10.64
CA ILE A 4 13.00 -12.58 9.67
C ILE A 4 14.22 -13.08 8.87
N PRO A 5 14.96 -14.10 9.36
CA PRO A 5 16.24 -14.52 8.79
C PRO A 5 16.04 -15.46 7.59
N THR A 6 15.25 -15.04 6.61
CA THR A 6 14.88 -15.84 5.43
C THR A 6 15.88 -15.72 4.29
N GLY A 7 16.90 -14.86 4.40
CA GLY A 7 17.90 -14.64 3.35
C GLY A 7 17.38 -13.85 2.13
N ILE A 8 16.12 -13.39 2.14
CA ILE A 8 15.46 -12.75 0.99
C ILE A 8 15.78 -11.25 0.83
N GLY A 9 16.67 -10.70 1.66
CA GLY A 9 17.09 -9.29 1.59
C GLY A 9 15.91 -8.31 1.68
N PHE A 10 15.86 -7.35 0.75
CA PHE A 10 14.81 -6.32 0.69
C PHE A 10 13.41 -6.88 0.37
N ALA A 11 13.30 -8.10 -0.15
CA ALA A 11 12.00 -8.72 -0.40
C ALA A 11 11.18 -8.94 0.89
N ARG A 12 11.82 -8.87 2.07
CA ARG A 12 11.11 -8.83 3.36
C ARG A 12 10.10 -7.67 3.42
N ASN A 13 10.40 -6.52 2.83
CA ASN A 13 9.48 -5.37 2.87
C ASN A 13 8.18 -5.65 2.11
N PHE A 14 8.23 -6.53 1.11
CA PHE A 14 7.04 -7.01 0.41
C PHE A 14 6.06 -7.70 1.35
N LEU A 15 6.54 -8.41 2.38
CA LEU A 15 5.66 -9.03 3.37
C LEU A 15 4.85 -8.00 4.16
N VAL A 16 5.46 -6.85 4.47
CA VAL A 16 4.77 -5.75 5.15
C VAL A 16 3.68 -5.17 4.26
N ILE A 17 3.98 -4.95 2.98
CA ILE A 17 3.02 -4.45 1.99
C ILE A 17 1.87 -5.44 1.79
N ARG A 18 2.17 -6.74 1.68
CA ARG A 18 1.15 -7.79 1.49
C ARG A 18 0.29 -8.02 2.74
N GLY A 19 0.85 -7.85 3.93
CA GLY A 19 0.12 -7.94 5.19
C GLY A 19 -0.80 -6.74 5.44
N GLY A 20 -0.54 -5.61 4.77
CA GLY A 20 -1.38 -4.41 4.86
C GLY A 20 -2.60 -4.46 3.94
N GLU A 21 -3.71 -3.87 4.40
CA GLU A 21 -4.93 -3.69 3.60
C GLU A 21 -4.81 -2.47 2.68
N VAL A 22 -4.19 -1.41 3.20
CA VAL A 22 -3.93 -0.11 2.55
C VAL A 22 -2.56 0.38 2.99
N VAL A 23 -1.86 1.11 2.14
CA VAL A 23 -0.55 1.72 2.45
C VAL A 23 -0.69 3.23 2.49
N ILE A 24 -0.13 3.88 3.52
CA ILE A 24 0.05 5.33 3.54
C ILE A 24 1.53 5.62 3.25
N ALA A 25 1.81 6.24 2.12
CA ALA A 25 3.14 6.74 1.77
C ALA A 25 3.25 8.18 2.28
N ILE A 26 4.22 8.43 3.17
CA ILE A 26 4.46 9.75 3.78
C ILE A 26 5.83 10.22 3.31
N ASP A 27 5.85 11.30 2.52
CA ASP A 27 7.04 11.87 1.91
C ASP A 27 7.88 10.89 1.08
N GLY A 28 8.59 11.41 0.07
CA GLY A 28 9.23 10.58 -0.95
C GLY A 28 10.74 10.49 -0.81
N ALA A 29 11.26 9.30 -0.43
CA ALA A 29 12.63 8.87 -0.73
C ALA A 29 12.60 7.57 -1.54
N SER A 30 13.75 7.12 -2.05
CA SER A 30 13.84 5.93 -2.92
C SER A 30 13.19 4.67 -2.32
N GLY A 31 13.36 4.45 -1.01
CA GLY A 31 12.74 3.33 -0.29
C GLY A 31 11.20 3.39 -0.29
N THR A 32 10.63 4.54 0.08
CA THR A 32 9.17 4.76 0.08
C THR A 32 8.58 4.61 -1.32
N MET A 33 9.27 5.11 -2.34
CA MET A 33 8.85 4.96 -3.75
C MET A 33 8.77 3.48 -4.12
N SER A 34 9.81 2.69 -3.84
CA SER A 34 9.83 1.27 -4.16
C SER A 34 8.67 0.53 -3.47
N GLU A 35 8.45 0.76 -2.18
CA GLU A 35 7.36 0.12 -1.43
C GLU A 35 5.98 0.51 -1.96
N MET A 36 5.79 1.80 -2.31
CA MET A 36 4.57 2.28 -2.95
C MET A 36 4.32 1.60 -4.30
N TYR A 37 5.31 1.54 -5.19
CA TYR A 37 5.13 0.90 -6.50
C TYR A 37 4.81 -0.58 -6.36
N PHE A 38 5.42 -1.28 -5.40
CA PHE A 38 5.07 -2.67 -5.09
C PHE A 38 3.63 -2.82 -4.57
N ALA A 39 3.16 -1.90 -3.72
CA ALA A 39 1.79 -1.90 -3.25
C ALA A 39 0.81 -1.73 -4.41
N LEU A 40 1.04 -0.75 -5.28
CA LEU A 40 0.24 -0.49 -6.47
C LEU A 40 0.23 -1.67 -7.45
N SER A 41 1.38 -2.30 -7.71
CA SER A 41 1.46 -3.47 -8.60
C SER A 41 0.70 -4.67 -8.03
N SER A 42 0.64 -4.78 -6.71
CA SER A 42 -0.12 -5.84 -6.00
C SER A 42 -1.61 -5.53 -5.81
N GLY A 43 -2.14 -4.50 -6.47
CA GLY A 43 -3.55 -4.14 -6.42
C GLY A 43 -3.97 -3.36 -5.17
N ARG A 44 -3.01 -2.86 -4.38
CA ARG A 44 -3.33 -2.17 -3.12
C ARG A 44 -3.52 -0.68 -3.33
N THR A 45 -4.40 -0.12 -2.51
CA THR A 45 -4.57 1.33 -2.43
C THR A 45 -3.37 1.94 -1.71
N VAL A 46 -2.76 2.95 -2.32
CA VAL A 46 -1.77 3.82 -1.71
C VAL A 46 -2.34 5.21 -1.52
N LEU A 47 -2.30 5.67 -0.27
CA LEU A 47 -2.64 7.03 0.15
C LEU A 47 -1.35 7.83 0.31
N ALA A 48 -1.19 8.91 -0.42
CA ALA A 48 0.04 9.69 -0.50
C ALA A 48 -0.10 11.03 0.23
N LEU A 49 0.69 11.19 1.29
CA LEU A 49 0.79 12.40 2.11
C LEU A 49 2.16 13.05 1.90
N GLY A 50 2.19 14.38 1.71
CA GLY A 50 3.44 15.12 1.51
C GLY A 50 4.07 14.93 0.13
N ASP A 51 5.39 14.92 0.01
CA ASP A 51 6.10 15.01 -1.28
C ASP A 51 6.32 13.66 -1.99
N VAL A 52 5.25 12.87 -2.13
CA VAL A 52 5.31 11.57 -2.83
C VAL A 52 5.13 11.76 -4.34
N ILE A 53 6.13 11.40 -5.14
CA ILE A 53 6.11 11.48 -6.60
C ILE A 53 5.59 10.18 -7.23
N TYR A 54 4.46 10.23 -7.91
CA TYR A 54 3.95 9.08 -8.67
C TYR A 54 3.92 9.40 -10.16
N ASN A 55 4.54 8.53 -10.97
CA ASN A 55 4.45 8.59 -12.42
C ASN A 55 3.64 7.39 -12.93
N ASN A 56 2.49 7.67 -13.54
CA ASN A 56 1.55 6.67 -14.03
C ASN A 56 1.94 6.09 -15.41
N ALA A 57 3.22 5.84 -15.65
CA ALA A 57 3.73 5.37 -16.93
C ALA A 57 3.36 3.90 -17.27
N GLY A 58 2.51 3.24 -16.47
CA GLY A 58 2.05 1.88 -16.70
C GLY A 58 0.72 1.59 -15.99
N HIS A 59 0.03 0.54 -16.43
CA HIS A 59 -1.17 0.05 -15.76
C HIS A 59 -0.79 -0.55 -14.40
N GLN A 60 -1.14 0.15 -13.32
CA GLN A 60 -1.10 -0.43 -11.99
C GLN A 60 -2.48 -0.99 -11.64
N ASN A 61 -2.50 -2.13 -10.98
CA ASN A 61 -3.75 -2.77 -10.53
C ASN A 61 -4.36 -2.03 -9.33
N GLY A 62 -3.56 -1.28 -8.57
CA GLY A 62 -3.97 -0.55 -7.37
C GLY A 62 -4.36 0.90 -7.64
N HIS A 63 -4.80 1.58 -6.57
CA HIS A 63 -5.23 2.97 -6.63
C HIS A 63 -4.23 3.88 -5.92
N PHE A 64 -3.80 4.95 -6.58
CA PHE A 64 -3.00 6.01 -5.96
C PHE A 64 -3.88 7.22 -5.65
N ILE A 65 -3.94 7.64 -4.39
CA ILE A 65 -4.80 8.73 -3.93
C ILE A 65 -3.97 9.73 -3.13
N ARG A 66 -4.08 11.01 -3.46
CA ARG A 66 -3.45 12.09 -2.68
C ARG A 66 -4.28 12.44 -1.45
N CYS A 67 -3.61 12.61 -0.32
CA CYS A 67 -4.19 13.10 0.93
C CYS A 67 -3.71 14.52 1.22
N THR A 68 -4.56 15.30 1.88
CA THR A 68 -4.28 16.72 2.19
C THR A 68 -3.49 16.89 3.48
N ASP A 69 -3.80 16.05 4.47
CA ASP A 69 -3.30 16.14 5.84
C ASP A 69 -3.32 14.75 6.50
N PRO A 70 -2.66 14.57 7.67
CA PRO A 70 -2.65 13.29 8.37
C PRO A 70 -4.04 12.76 8.73
N GLU A 71 -4.97 13.62 9.15
CA GLU A 71 -6.33 13.25 9.51
C GLU A 71 -7.10 12.67 8.31
N ASP A 72 -6.99 13.32 7.16
CA ASP A 72 -7.55 12.85 5.90
C ASP A 72 -6.96 11.50 5.49
N ALA A 73 -5.63 11.35 5.58
CA ALA A 73 -4.95 10.09 5.27
C ALA A 73 -5.47 8.93 6.15
N VAL A 74 -5.62 9.15 7.45
CA VAL A 74 -6.13 8.13 8.37
C VAL A 74 -7.61 7.82 8.11
N ARG A 75 -8.43 8.84 7.86
CA ARG A 75 -9.85 8.67 7.54
C ARG A 75 -10.03 7.82 6.28
N GLN A 76 -9.33 8.18 5.21
CA GLN A 76 -9.35 7.42 3.96
C GLN A 76 -8.80 6.00 4.15
N ALA A 77 -7.73 5.82 4.94
CA ALA A 77 -7.15 4.50 5.19
C ALA A 77 -8.17 3.55 5.82
N LYS A 78 -8.94 4.01 6.81
CA LYS A 78 -10.00 3.20 7.44
C LYS A 78 -11.09 2.82 6.45
N GLU A 79 -11.49 3.75 5.59
CA GLU A 79 -12.54 3.51 4.59
C GLU A 79 -12.09 2.48 3.54
N TYR A 80 -10.91 2.65 2.97
CA TYR A 80 -10.37 1.73 1.97
C TYR A 80 -9.99 0.38 2.56
N ALA A 81 -9.55 0.32 3.81
CA ALA A 81 -9.34 -0.94 4.51
C ALA A 81 -10.66 -1.72 4.70
N ALA A 82 -11.75 -1.03 5.04
CA ALA A 82 -13.05 -1.66 5.14
C ALA A 82 -13.56 -2.18 3.77
N LYS A 83 -13.33 -1.42 2.69
CA LYS A 83 -13.63 -1.86 1.31
C LYS A 83 -12.80 -3.09 0.93
N PHE A 84 -11.50 -3.07 1.23
CA PHE A 84 -10.59 -4.18 0.98
C PHE A 84 -11.09 -5.47 1.66
N ARG A 85 -11.43 -5.41 2.96
CA ARG A 85 -11.96 -6.58 3.68
C ARG A 85 -13.26 -7.12 3.09
N LYS A 86 -14.19 -6.24 2.68
CA LYS A 86 -15.45 -6.68 2.05
C LYS A 86 -15.18 -7.45 0.75
N ASN A 87 -14.29 -6.93 -0.09
CA ASN A 87 -13.92 -7.58 -1.34
C ASN A 87 -13.17 -8.90 -1.08
N PHE A 88 -12.30 -8.93 -0.08
CA PHE A 88 -11.55 -10.13 0.29
C PHE A 88 -12.47 -11.24 0.82
N VAL A 89 -13.41 -10.92 1.70
CA VAL A 89 -14.42 -11.90 2.18
C VAL A 89 -15.25 -12.43 1.02
N SER A 90 -15.68 -11.55 0.11
CA SER A 90 -16.45 -12.00 -1.06
C SER A 90 -15.65 -12.88 -2.02
N GLU A 91 -14.32 -12.77 -2.11
CA GLU A 91 -13.51 -13.67 -2.95
C GLU A 91 -13.32 -15.06 -2.30
N VAL A 92 -13.24 -15.12 -0.97
CA VAL A 92 -13.03 -16.37 -0.22
C VAL A 92 -14.33 -17.19 -0.10
N ASP A 93 -15.50 -16.54 -0.11
CA ASP A 93 -16.80 -17.22 -0.04
C ASP A 93 -17.21 -17.95 -1.35
N PHE A 94 -16.37 -17.93 -2.40
CA PHE A 94 -16.58 -18.64 -3.67
C PHE A 94 -15.60 -19.82 -3.92
N GLU A 95 -14.80 -20.22 -2.93
CA GLU A 95 -14.04 -21.49 -2.92
C GLU A 95 -14.59 -22.47 -1.87
#